data_AF-A0A7C0YEB0-F1
#
_entry.id   AF-A0A7C0YEB0-F1
#
_cell.length_a   1.000
_cell.length_b   1.000
_cell.length_c   1.000
_cell.angle_alpha   90.00
_cell.angle_beta   90.00
_cell.angle_gamma   90.00
#
_symmetry.space_group_name_H-M   'P 1'
#
loop_
_entity.id
_entity.type
_entity.pdbx_description
1 polymer ?
#
loop_
_entity_poly.entity_id
_entity_poly.type
_entity_poly.pdbx_seq_one_letter_code
_entity_poly.pdbx_strand_id
1 'polypeptide(L)'
;MVEMVEEKEKAEEEKREEEKKEGQETQEEVKLEQPSPLETWTPKTSLGEKVWKGEIKSIDEIFEAGYKITEPEIVDVLVPDLKSELIFIGGRTGKGGGAQRIPIRITAKMHKSGRRFR
;
A
#
# COMPACT_ATOMS: atom_id res chain seq x y z
N MET A 1 -18.98 4.25 51.89
CA MET A 1 -18.93 5.35 50.89
C MET A 1 -17.71 5.25 49.99
N VAL A 2 -16.56 4.80 50.48
CA VAL A 2 -15.33 4.59 49.67
C VAL A 2 -15.41 3.30 48.84
N GLU A 3 -15.89 2.20 49.42
CA GLU A 3 -16.04 0.91 48.70
C GLU A 3 -17.02 0.98 47.51
N MET A 4 -18.07 1.81 47.61
CA MET A 4 -19.04 2.02 46.53
C MET A 4 -18.49 2.85 45.36
N VAL A 5 -17.36 3.53 45.54
CA VAL A 5 -16.68 4.28 44.48
C VAL A 5 -15.72 3.34 43.74
N GLU A 6 -15.00 2.48 44.46
CA GLU A 6 -14.13 1.47 43.84
C GLU A 6 -14.90 0.43 43.01
N GLU A 7 -16.08 -0.03 43.47
CA GLU A 7 -16.93 -0.94 42.69
C GLU A 7 -17.50 -0.26 41.42
N LYS A 8 -17.75 1.04 41.46
CA LYS A 8 -18.23 1.80 40.31
C LYS A 8 -17.12 2.04 39.29
N GLU A 9 -15.90 2.32 39.73
CA GLU A 9 -14.74 2.48 38.85
C GLU A 9 -14.37 1.17 38.16
N LYS A 10 -14.40 0.03 38.88
CA LYS A 10 -14.18 -1.30 38.30
C LYS A 10 -15.24 -1.68 37.26
N ALA A 11 -16.50 -1.39 37.53
CA ALA A 11 -17.58 -1.66 36.58
C ALA A 11 -17.55 -0.74 35.33
N GLU A 12 -17.00 0.47 35.45
CA GLU A 12 -16.79 1.38 34.32
C GLU A 12 -15.56 0.97 33.47
N GLU A 13 -14.53 0.43 34.12
CA GLU A 13 -13.32 -0.09 33.47
C GLU A 13 -13.60 -1.38 32.70
N GLU A 14 -14.35 -2.34 33.27
CA GLU A 14 -14.78 -3.56 32.57
C GLU A 14 -15.67 -3.25 31.36
N LYS A 15 -16.60 -2.28 31.48
CA LYS A 15 -17.43 -1.83 30.34
C LYS A 15 -16.60 -1.17 29.24
N ARG A 16 -15.58 -0.39 29.60
CA ARG A 16 -14.64 0.19 28.62
C ARG A 16 -13.77 -0.86 27.93
N GLU A 17 -13.46 -1.95 28.61
CA GLU A 17 -12.75 -3.08 28.00
C GLU A 17 -13.64 -3.91 27.09
N GLU A 18 -14.92 -4.13 27.43
CA GLU A 18 -15.91 -4.76 26.54
C GLU A 18 -16.20 -3.91 25.30
N GLU A 19 -16.41 -2.60 25.44
CA GLU A 19 -16.60 -1.70 24.28
C GLU A 19 -15.36 -1.63 23.38
N LYS A 20 -14.16 -1.77 23.97
CA LYS A 20 -12.91 -1.88 23.19
C LYS A 20 -12.79 -3.22 22.48
N LYS A 21 -13.27 -4.32 23.07
CA LYS A 21 -13.28 -5.65 22.45
C LYS A 21 -14.31 -5.74 21.33
N GLU A 22 -15.55 -5.29 21.54
CA GLU A 22 -16.57 -5.21 20.48
C GLU A 22 -16.11 -4.29 19.33
N GLY A 23 -15.44 -3.17 19.65
CA GLY A 23 -14.88 -2.27 18.66
C GLY A 23 -13.72 -2.86 17.85
N GLN A 24 -12.99 -3.83 18.41
CA GLN A 24 -11.92 -4.57 17.73
C GLN A 24 -12.47 -5.73 16.90
N GLU A 25 -13.46 -6.47 17.41
CA GLU A 25 -14.10 -7.58 16.70
C GLU A 25 -14.87 -7.10 15.46
N THR A 26 -15.52 -5.93 15.54
CA THR A 26 -16.21 -5.32 14.38
C THR A 26 -15.23 -4.87 13.28
N GLN A 27 -13.95 -4.66 13.60
CA GLN A 27 -12.92 -4.27 12.62
C GLN A 27 -12.24 -5.47 11.94
N GLU A 28 -12.23 -6.64 12.59
CA GLU A 28 -11.67 -7.86 11.99
C GLU A 28 -12.65 -8.54 11.02
N GLU A 29 -13.96 -8.47 11.27
CA GLU A 29 -14.96 -9.15 10.42
C GLU A 29 -15.18 -8.49 9.05
N VAL A 30 -14.80 -7.21 8.87
CA VAL A 30 -14.90 -6.51 7.56
C VAL A 30 -13.57 -6.58 6.80
N LYS A 31 -12.80 -7.66 6.94
CA LYS A 31 -11.82 -8.03 5.92
C LYS A 31 -12.53 -8.83 4.84
N LEU A 32 -13.39 -8.14 4.08
CA LEU A 32 -13.98 -8.65 2.84
C LEU A 32 -12.87 -9.33 2.04
N GLU A 33 -13.04 -10.63 1.83
CA GLU A 33 -12.21 -11.47 0.96
C GLU A 33 -12.31 -10.91 -0.47
N GLN A 34 -11.59 -9.83 -0.74
CA GLN A 34 -11.31 -9.40 -2.10
C GLN A 34 -10.47 -10.53 -2.70
N PRO A 35 -10.98 -11.23 -3.73
CA PRO A 35 -10.20 -12.27 -4.38
C PRO A 35 -8.89 -11.66 -4.83
N SER A 36 -7.79 -12.37 -4.61
CA SER A 36 -6.49 -11.85 -5.02
C SER A 36 -6.52 -11.64 -6.54
N PRO A 37 -5.93 -10.56 -7.08
CA PRO A 37 -5.98 -10.28 -8.53
C PRO A 37 -5.52 -11.46 -9.39
N LEU A 38 -4.65 -12.31 -8.84
CA LEU A 38 -4.15 -13.55 -9.45
C LEU A 38 -5.23 -14.62 -9.65
N GLU A 39 -6.18 -14.76 -8.73
CA GLU A 39 -7.25 -15.77 -8.81
C GLU A 39 -8.21 -15.51 -9.97
N THR A 40 -8.34 -14.27 -10.40
CA THR A 40 -9.21 -13.87 -11.52
C THR A 40 -8.42 -13.58 -12.81
N TRP A 41 -7.10 -13.78 -12.80
CA TRP A 41 -6.27 -13.39 -13.94
C TRP A 41 -6.51 -14.30 -15.15
N THR A 42 -6.93 -13.67 -16.26
CA THR A 42 -7.01 -14.30 -17.58
C THR A 42 -6.04 -13.60 -18.52
N PRO A 43 -4.95 -14.27 -18.95
CA PRO A 43 -3.93 -13.65 -19.77
C PRO A 43 -4.51 -13.26 -21.13
N LYS A 44 -4.11 -12.11 -21.65
CA LYS A 44 -4.52 -11.61 -22.98
C LYS A 44 -3.37 -11.64 -23.97
N THR A 45 -2.14 -11.63 -23.46
CA THR A 45 -0.91 -11.65 -24.25
C THR A 45 -0.39 -13.07 -24.43
N SER A 46 0.32 -13.31 -25.54
CA SER A 46 0.98 -14.60 -25.77
C SER A 46 2.04 -14.93 -24.71
N LEU A 47 2.71 -13.91 -24.16
CA LEU A 47 3.63 -14.08 -23.03
C LEU A 47 2.87 -14.50 -21.77
N GLY A 48 1.77 -13.81 -21.44
CA GLY A 48 0.91 -14.16 -20.30
C GLY A 48 0.36 -15.59 -20.39
N GLU A 49 -0.06 -16.03 -21.58
CA GLU A 49 -0.51 -17.42 -21.78
C GLU A 49 0.60 -18.45 -21.51
N LYS A 50 1.83 -18.19 -21.95
CA LYS A 50 2.97 -19.10 -21.71
C LYS A 50 3.33 -19.18 -20.23
N VAL A 51 3.31 -18.04 -19.55
CA VAL A 51 3.57 -17.97 -18.09
C VAL A 51 2.45 -18.68 -17.34
N TRP A 52 1.18 -18.44 -17.71
CA TRP A 52 0.02 -19.11 -17.12
C TRP A 52 0.04 -20.62 -17.30
N LYS A 53 0.48 -21.10 -18.48
CA LYS A 53 0.68 -22.53 -18.75
C LYS A 53 1.88 -23.13 -17.99
N GLY A 54 2.75 -22.29 -17.43
CA GLY A 54 3.98 -22.72 -16.74
C GLY A 54 5.12 -23.11 -17.69
N GLU A 55 5.08 -22.67 -18.96
CA GLU A 55 6.17 -22.88 -19.92
C GLU A 55 7.41 -22.05 -19.55
N ILE A 56 7.20 -20.84 -19.03
CA ILE A 56 8.26 -19.93 -18.55
C ILE A 56 8.22 -19.93 -17.02
N LYS A 57 9.35 -20.23 -16.39
CA LYS A 57 9.44 -20.39 -14.92
C LYS A 57 10.29 -19.32 -14.23
N SER A 58 11.13 -18.62 -14.98
CA SER A 58 11.96 -17.54 -14.48
C SER A 58 11.75 -16.25 -15.29
N ILE A 59 11.87 -15.11 -14.61
CA ILE A 59 11.87 -13.80 -15.26
C ILE A 59 13.11 -13.58 -16.14
N ASP A 60 14.22 -14.27 -15.84
CA ASP A 60 15.47 -14.15 -16.60
C ASP A 60 15.29 -14.64 -18.05
N GLU A 61 14.53 -15.72 -18.25
CA GLU A 61 14.21 -16.25 -19.58
C GLU A 61 13.47 -15.23 -20.45
N ILE A 62 12.62 -14.40 -19.83
CA ILE A 62 11.87 -13.33 -20.50
C ILE A 62 12.81 -12.21 -20.96
N PHE A 63 13.77 -11.84 -20.10
CA PHE A 63 14.74 -10.79 -20.41
C PHE A 63 15.78 -11.24 -21.44
N GLU A 64 16.27 -12.48 -21.37
CA GLU A 64 17.20 -13.05 -22.36
C GLU A 64 16.57 -13.15 -23.75
N ALA A 65 15.29 -13.52 -23.82
CA ALA A 65 14.53 -13.56 -25.07
C ALA A 65 14.14 -12.16 -25.59
N GLY A 66 14.34 -11.09 -24.80
CA GLY A 66 14.00 -9.72 -25.17
C GLY A 66 12.50 -9.44 -25.26
N TYR A 67 11.67 -10.23 -24.58
CA TYR A 67 10.23 -10.00 -24.55
C TYR A 67 9.90 -8.78 -23.69
N LYS A 68 8.89 -8.01 -24.12
CA LYS A 68 8.36 -6.89 -23.35
C LYS A 68 7.23 -7.36 -22.44
N ILE A 69 7.37 -7.14 -21.13
CA ILE A 69 6.31 -7.41 -20.15
C ILE A 69 5.27 -6.29 -20.22
N THR A 70 4.03 -6.66 -20.51
CA THR A 70 2.89 -5.72 -20.63
C THR A 70 1.81 -5.95 -19.58
N GLU A 71 1.75 -7.15 -19.00
CA GLU A 71 0.80 -7.54 -17.95
C GLU A 71 1.55 -7.63 -16.62
N PRO A 72 1.13 -6.89 -15.57
CA PRO A 72 1.80 -6.91 -14.28
C PRO A 72 1.71 -8.28 -13.58
N GLU A 73 0.62 -9.01 -13.79
CA GLU A 73 0.37 -10.30 -13.14
C GLU A 73 1.43 -11.36 -13.51
N ILE A 74 2.10 -11.21 -14.66
CA ILE A 74 3.26 -12.03 -15.04
C ILE A 74 4.37 -11.92 -13.99
N VAL A 75 4.63 -10.71 -13.49
CA VAL A 75 5.67 -10.46 -12.49
C VAL A 75 5.24 -11.03 -11.14
N ASP A 76 3.97 -10.87 -10.78
CA ASP A 76 3.42 -11.38 -9.53
C ASP A 76 3.49 -12.92 -9.43
N VAL A 77 3.33 -13.62 -10.56
CA VAL A 77 3.47 -15.09 -10.62
C VAL A 77 4.93 -15.54 -10.56
N LEU A 78 5.82 -14.86 -11.29
CA LEU A 78 7.23 -15.27 -11.37
C LEU A 78 8.04 -14.85 -10.14
N VAL A 79 7.65 -13.78 -9.45
CA VAL A 79 8.35 -13.22 -8.29
C VAL A 79 7.35 -12.89 -7.17
N PRO A 80 6.88 -13.89 -6.43
CA PRO A 80 5.80 -13.71 -5.44
C PRO A 80 6.24 -12.98 -4.16
N ASP A 81 7.54 -12.86 -3.88
CA ASP A 81 8.08 -12.22 -2.69
C ASP A 81 8.50 -10.75 -2.92
N LEU A 82 8.04 -10.15 -4.01
CA LEU A 82 8.34 -8.77 -4.37
C LEU A 82 7.76 -7.78 -3.34
N LYS A 83 8.64 -6.95 -2.76
CA LYS A 83 8.25 -5.90 -1.80
C LYS A 83 8.17 -4.54 -2.48
N SER A 84 7.12 -3.79 -2.16
CA SER A 84 6.98 -2.39 -2.57
C SER A 84 7.12 -1.45 -1.37
N GLU A 85 7.95 -0.42 -1.52
CA GLU A 85 8.15 0.62 -0.49
C GLU A 85 7.95 2.00 -1.12
N LEU A 86 7.20 2.87 -0.45
CA LEU A 86 6.98 4.25 -0.90
C LEU A 86 8.07 5.18 -0.35
N ILE A 87 8.95 5.62 -1.23
CA ILE A 87 10.02 6.57 -0.88
C ILE A 87 9.52 8.01 -0.99
N PHE A 88 9.60 8.78 0.10
CA PHE A 88 9.21 10.19 0.11
C PHE A 88 10.33 11.11 -0.39
N ILE A 89 10.23 11.53 -1.65
CA ILE A 89 11.23 12.38 -2.31
C ILE A 89 10.89 13.87 -2.18
N GLY A 90 9.60 14.24 -2.19
CA GLY A 90 9.14 15.62 -2.21
C GLY A 90 8.92 16.22 -0.83
N GLY A 91 8.78 17.55 -0.81
CA GLY A 91 8.43 18.33 0.38
C GLY A 91 7.37 19.39 0.07
N ARG A 92 6.34 19.50 0.91
CA ARG A 92 5.35 20.58 0.87
C ARG A 92 5.58 21.52 2.05
N THR A 93 5.88 22.77 1.74
CA THR A 93 6.07 23.81 2.74
C THR A 93 4.73 24.34 3.23
N GLY A 94 4.50 24.32 4.54
CA GLY A 94 3.33 24.94 5.17
C GLY A 94 3.49 26.44 5.39
N LYS A 95 2.43 27.10 5.89
CA LYS A 95 2.45 28.54 6.21
C LYS A 95 3.49 28.93 7.28
N GLY A 96 3.89 27.99 8.14
CA GLY A 96 4.87 28.18 9.22
C GLY A 96 6.29 27.68 8.92
N GLY A 97 6.65 27.42 7.65
CA GLY A 97 8.01 27.01 7.27
C GLY A 97 8.37 25.54 7.53
N GLY A 98 7.50 24.76 8.18
CA GLY A 98 7.64 23.30 8.26
C GLY A 98 7.45 22.63 6.90
N ALA A 99 8.22 21.57 6.63
CA ALA A 99 8.14 20.78 5.39
C ALA A 99 7.55 19.39 5.66
N GLN A 100 6.38 19.11 5.10
CA GLN A 100 5.80 17.76 5.09
C GLN A 100 6.40 16.95 3.93
N ARG A 101 6.95 15.77 4.21
CA ARG A 101 7.49 14.87 3.16
C ARG A 101 6.34 14.21 2.39
N ILE A 102 6.47 14.12 1.06
CA ILE A 102 5.47 13.57 0.13
C ILE A 102 6.17 12.60 -0.85
N PRO A 103 5.53 11.51 -1.31
CA PRO A 103 6.10 10.61 -2.32
C PRO A 103 6.37 11.25 -3.69
N ILE A 104 5.70 12.36 -3.99
CA ILE A 104 5.74 13.02 -5.30
C ILE A 104 6.84 14.07 -5.35
N ARG A 105 7.67 14.03 -6.39
CA ARG A 105 8.66 15.08 -6.68
C ARG A 105 8.00 16.24 -7.42
N ILE A 106 7.71 17.33 -6.72
CA ILE A 106 7.23 18.58 -7.35
C ILE A 106 8.42 19.38 -7.86
N THR A 107 8.53 19.57 -9.18
CA THR A 107 9.53 20.44 -9.78
C THR A 107 8.88 21.72 -10.29
N ALA A 108 9.23 22.87 -9.73
CA ALA A 108 8.85 24.16 -10.28
C ALA A 108 9.96 24.67 -11.22
N LYS A 109 9.64 24.92 -12.49
CA LYS A 109 10.54 25.63 -13.41
C LYS A 109 10.29 27.13 -13.27
N MET A 110 11.25 27.88 -12.71
CA MET A 110 11.16 29.34 -12.68
C MET A 110 11.43 29.92 -14.07
N HIS A 111 10.41 30.58 -14.63
CA HIS A 111 10.46 31.32 -15.89
C HIS A 111 11.34 32.58 -15.76
N LYS A 112 11.77 33.15 -16.90
CA LYS A 112 12.77 34.25 -16.94
C LYS A 112 12.36 35.49 -16.14
N SER A 113 11.06 35.87 -16.13
CA SER A 113 10.56 37.01 -15.35
C SER A 113 10.38 36.74 -13.85
N GLY A 114 10.34 35.47 -13.42
CA GLY A 114 10.27 35.08 -12.01
C GLY A 114 11.63 34.87 -11.35
N ARG A 115 12.72 34.90 -12.13
CA ARG A 115 14.08 34.80 -11.61
C ARG A 115 14.45 36.20 -11.09
N ARG A 116 14.64 36.37 -9.77
CA ARG A 116 15.25 37.61 -9.26
C ARG A 116 16.62 37.72 -9.93
N PHE A 117 16.75 38.66 -10.86
CA PHE A 117 18.04 39.02 -11.43
C PHE A 117 18.87 39.58 -10.27
N ARG A 118 20.03 38.97 -10.04
CA ARG A 118 21.04 39.47 -9.11
C ARG A 118 22.08 40.24 -9.92
#